data_AF-A0A258EQQ3-F1
#
_entry.id   AF-A0A258EQQ3-F1
#
_cell.length_a   1.000
_cell.length_b   1.000
_cell.length_c   1.000
_cell.angle_alpha   90.00
_cell.angle_beta   90.00
_cell.angle_gamma   90.00
#
_symmetry.space_group_name_H-M   'P 1'
#
loop_
_entity.id
_entity.type
_entity.pdbx_description
1 polymer ?
#
loop_
_entity_poly.entity_id
_entity_poly.type
_entity_poly.pdbx_seq_one_letter_code
_entity_poly.pdbx_strand_id
1 'polypeptide(L)'
;MKNIAKYLHIALLAYFLVFLMFFIFFDSLGAMFGMDPITATSMVKVFLTGVIVFLASWGASAIHASSQTDKIKKMEQEMNGVKAKLYDLEHPKSTPPTAAKPIPQKNQEDTSGTIRPRQNFTDQ
;
A
#
# COMPACT_ATOMS: atom_id res chain seq x y z
N MET A 1 9.39 4.43 -11.22
CA MET A 1 9.46 4.08 -9.78
C MET A 1 10.07 2.71 -9.49
N LYS A 2 9.76 1.64 -10.24
CA LYS A 2 10.32 0.28 -10.03
C LYS A 2 11.86 0.22 -9.96
N ASN A 3 12.54 1.00 -10.79
CA ASN A 3 14.02 1.03 -10.81
C ASN A 3 14.61 1.90 -9.70
N ILE A 4 13.92 2.97 -9.26
CA ILE A 4 14.40 3.86 -8.19
C ILE A 4 14.54 3.10 -6.87
N ALA A 5 13.51 2.33 -6.48
CA ALA A 5 13.57 1.52 -5.27
C ALA A 5 14.70 0.49 -5.34
N LYS A 6 14.95 -0.11 -6.51
CA LYS A 6 16.07 -1.04 -6.71
C LYS A 6 17.42 -0.35 -6.50
N TYR A 7 17.65 0.82 -7.11
CA TYR A 7 18.91 1.55 -6.95
C TYR A 7 19.11 2.03 -5.51
N LEU A 8 18.06 2.48 -4.81
CA LEU A 8 18.15 2.87 -3.40
C LEU A 8 18.52 1.69 -2.49
N HIS A 9 17.96 0.50 -2.71
CA HIS A 9 18.37 -0.69 -1.94
C HIS A 9 19.81 -1.10 -2.24
N ILE A 10 20.27 -0.98 -3.48
CA ILE A 10 21.68 -1.26 -3.82
C ILE A 10 22.60 -0.26 -3.13
N ALA A 11 22.25 1.03 -3.13
CA ALA A 11 23.00 2.06 -2.43
C ALA A 11 23.02 1.82 -0.91
N LEU A 12 21.88 1.43 -0.34
CA LEU A 12 21.75 1.05 1.08
C LEU A 12 22.63 -0.17 1.41
N LEU A 13 22.60 -1.20 0.55
CA LEU A 13 23.41 -2.40 0.73
C LEU A 13 24.91 -2.07 0.66
N ALA A 14 25.32 -1.29 -0.34
CA ALA A 14 26.70 -0.84 -0.49
C ALA A 14 27.15 -0.02 0.72
N TYR A 15 26.31 0.88 1.21
CA TYR A 15 26.56 1.66 2.43
C TYR A 15 26.86 0.75 3.62
N PHE A 16 25.97 -0.22 3.90
CA PHE A 16 26.18 -1.15 5.00
C PHE A 16 27.40 -2.05 4.82
N LEU A 17 27.68 -2.51 3.60
CA LEU A 17 28.82 -3.39 3.32
C LEU A 17 30.14 -2.66 3.52
N VAL A 18 30.26 -1.42 3.02
CA VAL A 18 31.45 -0.58 3.22
C VAL A 18 31.67 -0.32 4.71
N PHE A 19 30.62 0.07 5.44
CA PHE A 19 30.74 0.32 6.88
C PHE A 19 31.00 -0.95 7.69
N LEU A 20 30.44 -2.09 7.30
CA LEU A 20 30.71 -3.38 7.93
C LEU A 20 32.18 -3.78 7.74
N MET A 21 32.69 -3.66 6.50
CA MET A 21 34.09 -3.92 6.20
C MET A 21 35.00 -2.97 7.00
N PHE A 22 34.66 -1.67 7.03
CA PHE A 22 35.38 -0.70 7.84
C PHE A 22 35.41 -1.07 9.32
N PHE A 23 34.29 -1.53 9.89
CA PHE A 23 34.21 -1.98 11.28
C PHE A 23 35.07 -3.21 11.56
N ILE A 24 35.00 -4.24 10.69
CA ILE A 24 35.75 -5.49 10.86
C ILE A 24 37.26 -5.25 10.77
N PHE A 25 37.67 -4.40 9.83
CA PHE A 25 39.08 -4.11 9.57
C PHE A 25 39.55 -2.82 10.24
N PHE A 26 38.78 -2.24 11.18
CA PHE A 26 39.08 -0.93 11.76
C PHE A 26 40.46 -0.90 12.43
N ASP A 27 40.80 -1.92 13.20
CA ASP A 27 42.10 -1.99 13.88
C ASP A 27 43.29 -2.08 12.91
N SER A 28 43.08 -2.66 11.72
CA SER A 28 44.13 -2.83 10.71
C SER A 28 44.20 -1.64 9.73
N LEU A 29 43.06 -1.24 9.16
CA LEU A 29 42.96 -0.12 8.21
C LEU A 29 43.05 1.22 8.93
N GLY A 30 42.39 1.38 10.09
CA GLY A 30 42.43 2.62 10.87
C GLY A 30 43.85 2.98 11.30
N ALA A 31 44.63 1.99 11.74
CA ALA A 31 46.05 2.16 12.06
C ALA A 31 46.89 2.48 10.81
N MET A 32 46.61 1.86 9.67
CA MET A 32 47.33 2.09 8.40
C MET A 32 47.05 3.49 7.81
N PHE A 33 45.85 4.02 7.99
CA PHE A 33 45.44 5.34 7.50
C PHE A 33 45.65 6.47 8.51
N GLY A 34 46.25 6.19 9.68
CA GLY A 34 46.48 7.19 10.74
C GLY A 34 45.19 7.83 11.24
N MET A 35 44.10 7.07 11.25
CA MET A 35 42.77 7.58 11.59
C MET A 35 42.60 7.64 13.11
N ASP A 36 42.07 8.76 13.62
CA ASP A 36 41.71 8.88 15.03
C ASP A 36 40.75 7.77 15.47
N PRO A 37 40.82 7.33 16.73
CA PRO A 37 39.91 6.30 17.26
C PRO A 37 38.45 6.71 17.05
N ILE A 38 37.60 5.76 16.66
CA ILE A 38 36.16 6.01 16.48
C ILE A 38 35.60 6.57 17.80
N THR A 39 35.20 7.83 17.75
CA THR A 39 34.51 8.48 18.85
C THR A 39 33.03 8.17 18.80
N ALA A 40 32.36 8.23 19.96
CA ALA A 40 30.90 8.09 20.03
C ALA A 40 30.19 9.07 19.10
N THR A 41 30.71 10.30 18.97
CA THR A 41 30.15 11.33 18.07
C THR A 41 30.25 10.94 16.60
N SER A 42 31.38 10.38 16.14
CA SER A 42 31.49 9.87 14.77
C SER A 42 30.53 8.71 14.50
N MET A 43 30.36 7.81 15.47
CA MET A 43 29.45 6.68 15.33
C MET A 43 27.99 7.11 15.21
N VAL A 44 27.57 8.12 15.98
CA VAL A 44 26.22 8.70 15.86
C VAL A 44 25.99 9.31 14.47
N LYS A 45 26.99 10.01 13.89
CA LYS A 45 26.87 10.58 12.54
C LYS A 45 26.72 9.50 11.47
N VAL A 46 27.51 8.43 11.56
CA VAL A 46 27.41 7.26 10.66
C VAL A 46 26.04 6.61 10.79
N PHE A 47 25.58 6.39 12.02
CA PHE A 47 24.27 5.79 12.24
C PHE A 47 23.14 6.67 11.68
N LEU A 48 23.16 7.97 11.97
CA LEU A 48 22.15 8.91 11.48
C LEU A 48 22.11 8.97 9.94
N THR A 49 23.27 8.98 9.30
CA THR A 49 23.37 8.95 7.83
C THR A 49 22.77 7.65 7.28
N GLY A 50 23.08 6.52 7.89
CA GLY A 50 22.51 5.22 7.53
C GLY A 50 20.99 5.17 7.69
N VAL A 51 20.46 5.75 8.78
CA VAL A 51 19.02 5.86 9.02
C VAL A 51 18.34 6.71 7.94
N ILE A 52 18.93 7.82 7.52
CA ILE A 52 18.37 8.67 6.45
C ILE A 52 18.30 7.88 5.14
N VAL A 53 19.37 7.20 4.74
CA VAL A 53 19.40 6.37 3.52
C VAL A 53 18.40 5.22 3.61
N PHE A 54 18.30 4.59 4.78
CA PHE A 54 17.32 3.54 5.05
C PHE A 54 15.89 4.04 4.91
N LEU A 55 15.55 5.17 5.52
CA LEU A 55 14.21 5.77 5.44
C LEU A 55 13.84 6.14 4.01
N ALA A 56 14.78 6.70 3.24
CA ALA A 56 14.56 6.97 1.83
C ALA A 56 14.25 5.69 1.04
N SER A 57 15.00 4.61 1.28
CA SER A 57 14.81 3.32 0.61
C SER A 57 13.47 2.68 1.00
N TRP A 58 13.14 2.74 2.29
CA TRP A 58 11.89 2.22 2.83
C TRP A 58 10.69 2.98 2.28
N GLY A 59 10.73 4.31 2.27
CA GLY A 59 9.67 5.15 1.68
C GLY A 59 9.45 4.87 0.19
N ALA A 60 10.53 4.76 -0.59
CA ALA A 60 10.43 4.40 -2.00
C ALA A 60 9.80 3.01 -2.22
N SER A 61 10.06 2.07 -1.31
CA SER A 61 9.49 0.72 -1.34
C SER A 61 8.01 0.70 -1.00
N ALA A 62 7.61 1.45 0.03
CA ALA A 62 6.21 1.58 0.45
C ALA A 62 5.35 2.18 -0.68
N ILE A 63 5.84 3.23 -1.34
CA ILE A 63 5.17 3.83 -2.50
C ILE A 63 5.05 2.82 -3.63
N HIS A 64 6.12 2.09 -3.94
CA HIS A 64 6.07 1.08 -4.99
C HIS A 64 5.06 -0.04 -4.70
N ALA A 65 5.01 -0.52 -3.45
CA ALA A 65 4.05 -1.54 -3.02
C ALA A 65 2.60 -1.04 -3.15
N SER A 66 2.29 0.18 -2.68
CA SER A 66 0.94 0.75 -2.81
C SER A 66 0.48 0.82 -4.28
N SER A 67 1.39 1.20 -5.20
CA SER A 67 1.08 1.25 -6.63
C SER A 67 0.77 -0.11 -7.25
N GLN A 68 1.32 -1.20 -6.69
CA GLN A 68 1.02 -2.56 -7.14
C GLN A 68 -0.35 -3.00 -6.63
N THR A 69 -0.66 -2.71 -5.37
CA THR A 69 -1.99 -2.98 -4.78
C THR A 69 -3.09 -2.27 -5.57
N ASP A 70 -2.89 -1.01 -5.95
CA ASP A 70 -3.88 -0.27 -6.74
C ASP A 70 -4.10 -0.87 -8.12
N LYS A 71 -3.02 -1.33 -8.77
CA LYS A 71 -3.12 -2.06 -10.05
C LYS A 71 -3.90 -3.36 -9.92
N ILE A 72 -3.68 -4.11 -8.84
CA ILE A 72 -4.41 -5.35 -8.57
C ILE A 72 -5.89 -5.05 -8.37
N LYS A 73 -6.23 -4.07 -7.53
CA LYS A 73 -7.63 -3.65 -7.30
C LYS A 73 -8.31 -3.21 -8.58
N LYS A 74 -7.62 -2.44 -9.44
CA LYS A 74 -8.16 -2.03 -10.74
C LYS A 74 -8.44 -3.23 -11.64
N MET A 75 -7.52 -4.19 -11.69
CA MET A 75 -7.67 -5.41 -12.47
C MET A 75 -8.83 -6.29 -11.97
N GLU A 76 -9.00 -6.39 -10.64
CA GLU A 76 -10.15 -7.08 -10.03
C GLU A 76 -11.48 -6.41 -10.41
N GLN A 77 -11.53 -5.07 -10.38
CA GLN A 77 -12.72 -4.31 -10.81
C GLN A 77 -13.03 -4.52 -12.29
N GLU A 78 -12.03 -4.45 -13.17
CA GLU A 78 -12.20 -4.70 -14.60
C GLU A 78 -12.69 -6.13 -14.86
N MET A 79 -12.10 -7.12 -14.19
CA MET A 79 -12.51 -8.51 -14.30
C MET A 79 -13.95 -8.73 -13.81
N ASN A 80 -14.34 -8.12 -12.69
CA ASN A 80 -15.73 -8.18 -12.21
C ASN A 80 -16.70 -7.50 -13.19
N GLY A 81 -16.30 -6.37 -13.79
CA GLY A 81 -17.08 -5.70 -14.83
C GLY A 81 -17.26 -6.55 -16.08
N VAL A 82 -16.22 -7.27 -16.51
CA VAL A 82 -16.31 -8.23 -17.63
C VAL A 82 -17.23 -9.40 -17.27
N LYS A 83 -17.10 -9.97 -16.08
CA LYS A 83 -17.98 -11.05 -15.60
C LYS A 83 -19.45 -10.62 -15.58
N ALA A 84 -19.73 -9.40 -15.11
CA ALA A 84 -21.08 -8.85 -15.10
C ALA A 84 -21.64 -8.67 -16.52
N LYS A 85 -20.83 -8.16 -17.45
CA LYS A 85 -21.23 -8.04 -18.87
C LYS A 85 -21.47 -9.39 -19.52
N LEU A 86 -20.62 -10.38 -19.23
CA LEU A 86 -20.79 -11.74 -19.74
C LEU A 86 -22.07 -12.37 -19.18
N TYR A 87 -22.36 -12.17 -17.89
CA TYR A 87 -23.60 -12.62 -17.28
C TYR A 87 -24.84 -11.99 -17.95
N ASP A 88 -24.83 -10.68 -18.19
CA ASP A 88 -25.91 -9.96 -18.90
C ASP A 88 -26.06 -10.43 -20.36
N LEU A 89 -24.97 -10.86 -21.01
CA LEU A 89 -24.98 -11.42 -22.37
C LEU A 89 -25.53 -12.84 -22.41
N GLU A 90 -25.19 -13.68 -21.42
CA GLU A 90 -25.67 -15.05 -21.30
C GLU A 90 -27.11 -15.11 -20.76
N HIS A 91 -27.53 -14.09 -20.01
CA HIS A 91 -28.89 -13.92 -19.51
C HIS A 91 -29.48 -12.62 -20.07
N PRO A 92 -29.71 -12.53 -21.39
CA PRO A 92 -30.28 -11.34 -21.99
C PRO A 92 -31.59 -11.01 -21.27
N LYS A 93 -31.68 -9.79 -20.75
CA LYS A 93 -32.87 -9.28 -20.06
C LYS A 93 -34.05 -9.30 -21.03
N SER A 94 -34.78 -10.40 -21.02
CA SER A 94 -36.11 -10.44 -21.60
C SER A 94 -36.97 -9.41 -20.85
N THR A 95 -37.51 -8.42 -21.57
CA THR A 95 -38.54 -7.53 -21.00
C THR A 95 -39.59 -7.20 -22.07
N PRO A 96 -40.87 -6.95 -21.74
CA PRO A 96 -41.74 -7.56 -20.70
C PRO A 96 -43.20 -7.83 -21.21
N PRO A 97 -44.14 -8.31 -20.36
CA PRO A 97 -45.25 -7.43 -19.98
C PRO A 97 -45.50 -7.52 -18.47
N THR A 98 -45.52 -6.43 -17.72
CA THR A 98 -46.77 -5.71 -17.44
C THR A 98 -46.42 -4.37 -16.81
N ALA A 99 -47.10 -3.32 -17.25
CA ALA A 99 -47.17 -2.05 -16.57
C ALA A 99 -47.64 -2.24 -15.11
N ALA A 100 -46.74 -2.16 -14.15
CA ALA A 100 -47.08 -2.01 -12.74
C ALA A 100 -46.61 -0.64 -12.26
N LYS A 101 -47.51 0.32 -12.47
CA LYS A 101 -47.74 1.63 -11.80
C LYS A 101 -46.50 2.45 -11.35
N PRO A 102 -46.41 3.74 -11.72
CA PRO A 102 -45.35 4.61 -11.24
C PRO A 102 -45.48 4.79 -9.72
N ILE A 103 -44.45 4.37 -8.99
CA ILE A 103 -44.30 4.66 -7.57
C ILE A 103 -43.99 6.16 -7.46
N PRO A 104 -44.73 6.95 -6.66
CA PRO A 104 -44.47 8.38 -6.54
C PRO A 104 -43.09 8.64 -5.95
N GLN A 105 -42.26 9.42 -6.65
CA GLN A 105 -41.09 10.07 -6.07
C GLN A 105 -41.56 10.95 -4.91
N LYS A 106 -41.29 10.54 -3.67
CA LYS A 106 -41.45 11.42 -2.52
C LYS A 106 -40.11 12.12 -2.29
N ASN A 107 -40.16 13.45 -2.46
CA ASN A 107 -39.13 14.42 -2.15
C ASN A 107 -38.35 14.08 -0.88
N GLN A 108 -37.04 14.36 -0.94
CA GLN A 108 -36.25 14.72 0.23
C GLN A 108 -37.04 15.74 1.06
N GLU A 109 -37.31 15.41 2.31
CA GLU A 109 -37.45 16.40 3.38
C GLU A 109 -37.36 15.69 4.73
N ASP A 110 -36.55 16.31 5.59
CA ASP A 110 -36.35 16.05 7.01
C ASP A 110 -37.61 15.60 7.72
N THR A 111 -37.59 14.46 8.44
CA THR A 111 -38.21 14.41 9.78
C THR A 111 -37.69 13.22 10.59
N SER A 112 -37.15 13.56 11.75
CA SER A 112 -36.94 12.75 12.93
C SER A 112 -38.03 11.69 13.21
N GLY A 113 -37.58 10.52 13.65
CA GLY A 113 -38.29 9.70 14.64
C GLY A 113 -39.45 8.86 14.13
N THR A 114 -39.19 7.59 13.84
CA THR A 114 -39.95 6.40 14.30
C THR A 114 -39.36 5.18 13.59
N ILE A 115 -38.44 4.49 14.25
CA ILE A 115 -37.99 3.16 13.82
C ILE A 115 -39.18 2.21 14.00
N ARG A 116 -39.66 1.59 12.92
CA ARG A 116 -40.72 0.57 13.03
C ARG A 116 -40.15 -0.68 13.71
N PRO A 117 -40.88 -1.34 14.64
CA PRO A 117 -40.34 -2.49 15.37
C PRO A 117 -39.98 -3.64 14.41
N ARG A 118 -38.78 -4.22 14.58
CA ARG A 118 -38.41 -5.47 13.90
C ARG A 118 -39.26 -6.61 14.44
N GLN A 119 -39.98 -7.31 13.57
CA GLN A 119 -40.57 -8.60 13.91
C GLN A 119 -39.48 -9.67 13.84
N ASN A 120 -39.07 -10.21 14.99
CA ASN A 120 -38.30 -11.45 15.05
C ASN A 120 -39.31 -12.60 15.01
N PHE A 121 -39.28 -13.41 13.96
CA PHE A 121 -39.91 -14.72 13.98
C PHE A 121 -38.95 -15.67 14.70
N THR A 122 -39.34 -16.08 15.90
CA THR A 122 -38.72 -17.23 16.58
C THR A 122 -39.70 -18.38 16.39
N ASP A 123 -39.39 -19.29 15.48
CA ASP A 123 -40.14 -20.53 15.28
C ASP A 123 -39.83 -21.52 16.42
N GLN A 124 -40.87 -22.21 16.91
CA GLN A 124 -40.79 -23.34 17.86
C GLN A 124 -40.33 -24.62 17.15
#